data_AF-A0A7X8KLK9-F1
#
_entry.id   AF-A0A7X8KLK9-F1
#
_cell.length_a   1.000
_cell.length_b   1.000
_cell.length_c   1.000
_cell.angle_alpha   90.00
_cell.angle_beta   90.00
_cell.angle_gamma   90.00
#
_symmetry.space_group_name_H-M   'P 1'
#
loop_
_entity.id
_entity.type
_entity.pdbx_description
1 polymer ?
#
loop_
_entity_poly.entity_id
_entity_poly.type
_entity_poly.pdbx_seq_one_letter_code
_entity_poly.pdbx_strand_id
1 'polypeptide(L)'
;MSKKVKLFILITSTVAAVLFGLFAYISAKGPAVLASRLPAPSGSDPYVLFEAKEEYYPVSLSALLTEGQYAFFSEGSSGSDILSLAKNAKECAVLIENSRDDIIDVFAAVRLDREAAASLSKGELPPSWEKILGPVGAVIKTGDKNSWEIRTRDSSLFYGTEKDIVLIANDREPFSGLIKIRSGSAKGISKKIWKKERSWPAHMILSDGGLLFAGEERKGPLTLHVSWRSQKADKESGKAGEAVWRIEGLDKRISPIFLKSLRPKTWDTANSIIPDPLLVSAGINLPDLKGSPKDWPFPLGTIGELGASMGLEDEQIQKILSGETIFSVGGYNKILWFSLPGIMVQFTGDKTLLAELIDAFWNKLLFGAEPKPLTGFDLGGSTSLPFSVVGAAKDNTAVLGLLSPESLKEKGSLGTFLKDNEKAVAWLVADLPKVGAALGDMTKMNAFMNEPDINDDGYYGSDTEDIFQPDSSFSPFDQGISNSFGNVLKRMGRALIVWETAESGRISWYIGHK
;
A
#
# COMPACT_ATOMS: atom_id res chain seq x y z
N MET A 1 -13.37 12.26 -14.86
CA MET A 1 -13.26 11.20 -13.81
C MET A 1 -14.02 11.64 -12.56
N SER A 2 -15.00 10.86 -12.08
CA SER A 2 -15.85 11.21 -10.92
C SER A 2 -15.03 11.29 -9.62
N LYS A 3 -15.45 12.14 -8.67
CA LYS A 3 -14.86 12.22 -7.31
C LYS A 3 -14.81 10.83 -6.64
N LYS A 4 -15.77 9.95 -6.94
CA LYS A 4 -15.80 8.55 -6.47
C LYS A 4 -14.61 7.72 -6.97
N VAL A 5 -14.22 7.90 -8.22
CA VAL A 5 -13.07 7.20 -8.81
C VAL A 5 -11.76 7.79 -8.30
N LYS A 6 -11.70 9.11 -8.01
CA LYS A 6 -10.54 9.74 -7.34
C LYS A 6 -10.39 9.26 -5.90
N LEU A 7 -11.47 9.24 -5.12
CA LEU A 7 -11.51 8.69 -3.76
C LEU A 7 -11.14 7.20 -3.76
N PHE A 8 -11.59 6.45 -4.76
CA PHE A 8 -11.30 5.03 -4.88
C PHE A 8 -9.85 4.74 -5.31
N ILE A 9 -9.31 5.40 -6.35
CA ILE A 9 -7.90 5.28 -6.75
C ILE A 9 -7.00 5.75 -5.61
N LEU A 10 -7.38 6.83 -4.91
CA LEU A 10 -6.72 7.25 -3.68
C LEU A 10 -6.81 6.11 -2.66
N ILE A 11 -7.97 5.68 -2.20
CA ILE A 11 -8.13 4.59 -1.21
C ILE A 11 -7.42 3.30 -1.60
N THR A 12 -7.38 2.88 -2.88
CA THR A 12 -6.71 1.63 -3.29
C THR A 12 -5.20 1.77 -3.46
N SER A 13 -4.73 2.87 -4.04
CA SER A 13 -3.29 3.21 -4.06
C SER A 13 -2.79 3.52 -2.64
N THR A 14 -3.66 4.06 -1.80
CA THR A 14 -3.52 4.29 -0.37
C THR A 14 -3.61 2.99 0.40
N VAL A 15 -4.39 1.96 0.05
CA VAL A 15 -4.38 0.64 0.72
C VAL A 15 -3.07 -0.07 0.40
N ALA A 16 -2.58 0.01 -0.84
CA ALA A 16 -1.21 -0.42 -1.15
C ALA A 16 -0.19 0.38 -0.31
N ALA A 17 -0.26 1.72 -0.28
CA ALA A 17 0.67 2.57 0.49
C ALA A 17 0.48 2.53 2.03
N VAL A 18 -0.70 2.17 2.54
CA VAL A 18 -1.10 2.07 3.97
C VAL A 18 -0.82 0.69 4.49
N LEU A 19 -0.89 -0.36 3.65
CA LEU A 19 -0.25 -1.64 3.95
C LEU A 19 1.27 -1.47 4.07
N PHE A 20 1.87 -0.48 3.40
CA PHE A 20 3.29 -0.15 3.55
C PHE A 20 3.62 0.92 4.61
N GLY A 21 2.64 1.66 5.13
CA GLY A 21 2.87 2.90 5.88
C GLY A 21 2.31 2.98 7.29
N LEU A 22 2.74 2.07 8.16
CA LEU A 22 2.43 2.12 9.59
C LEU A 22 3.71 2.16 10.44
N PHE A 23 4.02 3.35 10.97
CA PHE A 23 5.00 3.68 12.02
C PHE A 23 4.36 4.86 12.81
N ALA A 24 4.42 5.04 14.14
CA ALA A 24 5.38 4.59 15.14
C ALA A 24 4.85 4.74 16.61
N TYR A 25 5.21 3.76 17.47
CA TYR A 25 5.85 3.87 18.82
C TYR A 25 5.08 4.17 20.14
N ILE A 26 4.87 3.07 20.90
CA ILE A 26 4.91 2.81 22.38
C ILE A 26 3.65 2.27 23.08
N SER A 27 3.93 1.26 23.91
CA SER A 27 3.06 0.30 24.57
C SER A 27 1.93 0.88 25.43
N ALA A 28 0.73 0.28 25.38
CA ALA A 28 0.14 -0.47 26.51
C ALA A 28 -1.38 -0.63 26.44
N LYS A 29 -1.84 -1.81 26.88
CA LYS A 29 -3.10 -2.18 27.58
C LYS A 29 -4.37 -1.35 27.29
N GLY A 30 -5.33 -1.97 26.61
CA GLY A 30 -6.59 -1.35 26.16
C GLY A 30 -7.61 -1.01 27.27
N PRO A 31 -8.21 0.19 27.22
CA PRO A 31 -9.49 0.51 27.83
C PRO A 31 -10.62 0.54 26.76
N ALA A 32 -11.81 1.02 27.14
CA ALA A 32 -13.09 0.85 26.44
C ALA A 32 -13.13 1.32 24.96
N VAL A 33 -13.73 0.49 24.10
CA VAL A 33 -13.89 0.68 22.64
C VAL A 33 -14.57 2.02 22.29
N LEU A 34 -13.78 3.00 21.84
CA LEU A 34 -14.25 4.33 21.44
C LEU A 34 -15.12 4.27 20.19
N ALA A 35 -14.83 3.39 19.24
CA ALA A 35 -15.60 3.24 18.00
C ALA A 35 -17.09 3.01 18.26
N SER A 36 -17.47 2.41 19.40
CA SER A 36 -18.88 2.16 19.75
C SER A 36 -19.74 3.42 19.94
N ARG A 37 -19.11 4.61 19.99
CA ARG A 37 -19.78 5.91 20.06
C ARG A 37 -20.06 6.52 18.69
N LEU A 38 -19.49 5.94 17.64
CA LEU A 38 -19.68 6.36 16.26
C LEU A 38 -20.90 5.64 15.64
N PRO A 39 -21.54 6.22 14.61
CA PRO A 39 -22.57 5.53 13.86
C PRO A 39 -22.02 4.28 13.19
N ALA A 40 -22.88 3.27 13.02
CA ALA A 40 -22.52 2.14 12.17
C ALA A 40 -22.42 2.63 10.71
N PRO A 41 -21.34 2.29 9.97
CA PRO A 41 -21.24 2.63 8.57
C PRO A 41 -22.39 1.97 7.79
N SER A 42 -22.84 2.63 6.72
CA SER A 42 -23.91 2.14 5.84
C SER A 42 -23.59 0.75 5.26
N GLY A 43 -22.32 0.51 4.95
CA GLY A 43 -21.82 -0.71 4.29
C GLY A 43 -22.05 -0.75 2.78
N SER A 44 -22.82 0.20 2.23
CA SER A 44 -23.05 0.40 0.79
C SER A 44 -22.06 1.33 0.13
N ASP A 45 -21.36 2.14 0.93
CA ASP A 45 -20.44 3.15 0.46
C ASP A 45 -19.03 2.91 1.03
N PRO A 46 -17.99 3.43 0.36
CA PRO A 46 -16.64 3.34 0.87
C PRO A 46 -16.53 4.03 2.23
N TYR A 47 -15.84 3.38 3.16
CA TYR A 47 -15.57 3.96 4.45
C TYR A 47 -14.22 3.52 5.00
N VAL A 48 -13.69 4.36 5.87
CA VAL A 48 -12.51 4.10 6.70
C VAL A 48 -12.90 4.29 8.15
N LEU A 49 -12.74 3.25 8.95
CA LEU A 49 -12.88 3.31 10.40
C LEU A 49 -11.54 2.96 11.02
N PHE A 50 -11.00 3.78 11.90
CA PHE A 50 -9.86 3.39 12.72
C PHE A 50 -10.07 3.78 14.18
N GLU A 51 -9.49 2.99 15.08
CA GLU A 51 -9.39 3.28 16.50
C GLU A 51 -7.93 3.09 16.91
N ALA A 52 -7.35 4.08 17.56
CA ALA A 52 -5.94 4.07 17.93
C ALA A 52 -5.71 4.88 19.20
N LYS A 53 -4.75 4.43 20.00
CA LYS A 53 -4.14 5.28 21.03
C LYS A 53 -3.21 6.30 20.37
N GLU A 54 -2.91 7.39 21.08
CA GLU A 54 -2.07 8.51 20.64
C GLU A 54 -0.86 8.06 19.80
N GLU A 55 -0.05 7.19 20.39
CA GLU A 55 1.19 6.63 19.84
C GLU A 55 1.00 5.61 18.70
N TYR A 56 -0.24 5.33 18.30
CA TYR A 56 -0.57 4.40 17.21
C TYR A 56 -1.44 5.04 16.15
N TYR A 57 -1.69 6.34 16.27
CA TYR A 57 -2.44 7.08 15.28
C TYR A 57 -1.83 6.84 13.88
N PRO A 58 -2.65 6.53 12.85
CA PRO A 58 -2.15 6.23 11.51
C PRO A 58 -1.73 7.52 10.79
N VAL A 59 -0.57 8.08 11.15
CA VAL A 59 -0.07 9.37 10.64
C VAL A 59 0.03 9.38 9.11
N SER A 60 0.49 8.30 8.49
CA SER A 60 0.61 8.21 7.02
C SER A 60 -0.76 8.24 6.33
N LEU A 61 -1.77 7.58 6.90
CA LEU A 61 -3.14 7.67 6.37
C LEU A 61 -3.65 9.11 6.47
N SER A 62 -3.46 9.74 7.63
CA SER A 62 -3.83 11.14 7.85
C SER A 62 -3.15 12.06 6.84
N ALA A 63 -1.83 11.92 6.67
CA ALA A 63 -1.05 12.71 5.71
C ALA A 63 -1.52 12.47 4.27
N LEU A 64 -1.85 11.23 3.88
CA LEU A 64 -2.41 10.96 2.54
C LEU A 64 -3.78 11.62 2.33
N LEU A 65 -4.55 11.81 3.39
CA LEU A 65 -5.86 12.46 3.32
C LEU A 65 -5.76 13.99 3.37
N THR A 66 -4.69 14.57 3.92
CA THR A 66 -4.58 16.03 4.17
C THR A 66 -3.43 16.73 3.47
N GLU A 67 -2.40 16.01 3.01
CA GLU A 67 -1.17 16.55 2.43
C GLU A 67 -0.99 16.13 0.96
N GLY A 68 -0.41 17.03 0.15
CA GLY A 68 -0.07 16.77 -1.24
C GLY A 68 -1.18 17.08 -2.24
N GLN A 69 -0.86 16.96 -3.53
CA GLN A 69 -1.75 17.32 -4.64
C GLN A 69 -3.03 16.47 -4.71
N TYR A 70 -3.03 15.31 -4.05
CA TYR A 70 -4.14 14.36 -3.97
C TYR A 70 -4.82 14.34 -2.61
N ALA A 71 -4.49 15.28 -1.72
CA ALA A 71 -5.17 15.43 -0.44
C ALA A 71 -6.67 15.49 -0.66
N PHE A 72 -7.39 14.64 0.06
CA PHE A 72 -8.84 14.60 -0.02
C PHE A 72 -9.48 15.77 0.73
N PHE A 73 -8.83 16.18 1.83
CA PHE A 73 -9.19 17.32 2.65
C PHE A 73 -8.17 18.43 2.43
N SER A 74 -8.64 19.61 2.04
CA SER A 74 -7.79 20.79 1.98
C SER A 74 -7.34 21.21 3.38
N GLU A 75 -6.19 21.88 3.46
CA GLU A 75 -5.76 22.54 4.70
C GLU A 75 -6.85 23.49 5.22
N GLY A 76 -7.11 23.47 6.53
CA GLY A 76 -8.17 24.25 7.19
C GLY A 76 -9.61 23.75 6.98
N SER A 77 -9.82 22.69 6.21
CA SER A 77 -11.13 22.03 6.13
C SER A 77 -11.45 21.29 7.43
N SER A 78 -12.74 21.13 7.73
CA SER A 78 -13.19 20.44 8.93
C SER A 78 -12.70 18.99 9.01
N GLY A 79 -12.53 18.31 7.87
CA GLY A 79 -11.93 16.97 7.83
C GLY A 79 -10.45 16.96 8.25
N SER A 80 -9.67 17.92 7.74
CA SER A 80 -8.25 18.08 8.12
C SER A 80 -8.10 18.45 9.60
N ASP A 81 -8.97 19.34 10.09
CA ASP A 81 -8.98 19.75 11.49
C ASP A 81 -9.33 18.57 12.42
N ILE A 82 -10.37 17.79 12.09
CA ILE A 82 -10.76 16.61 12.89
C ILE A 82 -9.64 15.57 12.95
N LEU A 83 -8.98 15.29 11.82
CA LEU A 83 -7.83 14.36 11.79
C LEU A 83 -6.66 14.88 12.63
N SER A 84 -6.40 16.19 12.57
CA SER A 84 -5.36 16.83 13.38
C SER A 84 -5.68 16.81 14.88
N LEU A 85 -6.94 17.02 15.26
CA LEU A 85 -7.41 16.88 16.63
C LEU A 85 -7.32 15.42 17.12
N ALA A 86 -7.72 14.45 16.30
CA ALA A 86 -7.63 13.03 16.61
C ALA A 86 -6.19 12.56 16.82
N LYS A 87 -5.25 13.06 16.00
CA LYS A 87 -3.81 12.79 16.12
C LYS A 87 -3.22 13.22 17.47
N ASN A 88 -3.76 14.26 18.09
CA ASN A 88 -3.26 14.83 19.36
C ASN A 88 -4.07 14.35 20.59
N ALA A 89 -4.98 13.39 20.42
CA ALA A 89 -5.76 12.83 21.50
C ALA A 89 -5.07 11.61 22.13
N LYS A 90 -5.36 11.33 23.41
CA LYS A 90 -4.83 10.14 24.12
C LYS A 90 -5.29 8.85 23.46
N GLU A 91 -6.53 8.85 23.02
CA GLU A 91 -7.17 7.78 22.26
C GLU A 91 -8.16 8.42 21.29
N CYS A 92 -8.31 7.83 20.11
CA CYS A 92 -9.27 8.28 19.12
C CYS A 92 -9.96 7.10 18.44
N ALA A 93 -11.18 7.33 17.99
CA ALA A 93 -11.81 6.55 16.94
C ALA A 93 -12.33 7.54 15.89
N VAL A 94 -12.07 7.27 14.61
CA VAL A 94 -12.48 8.12 13.49
C VAL A 94 -13.17 7.25 12.45
N LEU A 95 -14.33 7.71 11.98
CA LEU A 95 -15.04 7.16 10.83
C LEU A 95 -15.11 8.23 9.75
N ILE A 96 -14.64 7.88 8.56
CA ILE A 96 -14.77 8.67 7.34
C ILE A 96 -15.62 7.84 6.39
N GLU A 97 -16.75 8.37 5.97
CA GLU A 97 -17.68 7.68 5.08
C GLU A 97 -18.10 8.62 3.95
N ASN A 98 -18.13 8.07 2.73
CA ASN A 98 -18.79 8.77 1.63
C ASN A 98 -20.30 8.60 1.79
N SER A 99 -20.97 9.63 2.28
CA SER A 99 -22.40 9.61 2.50
C SER A 99 -23.15 10.13 1.26
N ARG A 100 -24.41 10.55 1.47
CA ARG A 100 -25.35 10.90 0.40
C ARG A 100 -24.77 11.99 -0.52
N ASP A 101 -24.94 11.83 -1.82
CA ASP A 101 -24.62 12.83 -2.85
C ASP A 101 -23.15 13.34 -2.88
N ASP A 102 -22.17 12.45 -2.70
CA ASP A 102 -20.73 12.76 -2.70
C ASP A 102 -20.28 13.71 -1.57
N ILE A 103 -21.07 13.80 -0.50
CA ILE A 103 -20.69 14.45 0.75
C ILE A 103 -19.93 13.46 1.61
N ILE A 104 -18.83 13.90 2.20
CA ILE A 104 -17.99 13.06 3.05
C ILE A 104 -18.28 13.42 4.49
N ASP A 105 -18.79 12.45 5.23
CA ASP A 105 -19.03 12.60 6.65
C ASP A 105 -17.80 12.13 7.42
N VAL A 106 -17.36 12.96 8.36
CA VAL A 106 -16.24 12.67 9.25
C VAL A 106 -16.76 12.72 10.67
N PHE A 107 -16.67 11.58 11.36
CA PHE A 107 -17.02 11.44 12.76
C PHE A 107 -15.76 11.10 13.55
N ALA A 108 -15.60 11.69 14.73
CA ALA A 108 -14.55 11.32 15.66
C ALA A 108 -15.06 11.22 17.10
N ALA A 109 -14.50 10.27 17.83
CA ALA A 109 -14.60 10.18 19.29
C ALA A 109 -13.18 10.23 19.83
N VAL A 110 -12.84 11.29 20.55
CA VAL A 110 -11.49 11.50 21.09
C VAL A 110 -11.52 11.52 22.60
N ARG A 111 -10.56 10.86 23.24
CA ARG A 111 -10.33 10.94 24.68
C ARG A 111 -9.23 11.97 24.96
N LEU A 112 -9.56 12.95 25.78
CA LEU A 112 -8.63 14.00 26.19
C LEU A 112 -8.24 13.83 27.66
N ASP A 113 -7.35 14.69 28.15
CA ASP A 113 -7.21 14.86 29.58
C ASP A 113 -8.47 15.53 30.18
N ARG A 114 -8.60 15.44 31.51
CA ARG A 114 -9.79 15.94 32.20
C ARG A 114 -9.89 17.47 32.13
N GLU A 115 -8.77 18.17 32.07
CA GLU A 115 -8.71 19.63 32.01
C GLU A 115 -9.21 20.13 30.66
N ALA A 116 -8.70 19.60 29.54
CA ALA A 116 -9.16 19.97 28.21
C ALA A 116 -10.64 19.61 27.99
N ALA A 117 -11.06 18.42 28.44
CA ALA A 117 -12.47 18.03 28.33
C ALA A 117 -13.40 18.92 29.19
N ALA A 118 -12.94 19.37 30.36
CA ALA A 118 -13.67 20.30 31.20
C ALA A 118 -13.79 21.70 30.57
N SER A 119 -12.73 22.23 29.95
CA SER A 119 -12.78 23.49 29.20
C SER A 119 -13.77 23.40 28.04
N LEU A 120 -13.68 22.34 27.22
CA LEU A 120 -14.60 22.12 26.10
C LEU A 120 -16.07 21.98 26.57
N SER A 121 -16.31 21.40 27.75
CA SER A 121 -17.68 21.31 28.29
C SER A 121 -18.32 22.68 28.55
N LYS A 122 -17.50 23.71 28.80
CA LYS A 122 -17.91 25.10 29.02
C LYS A 122 -17.95 25.93 27.73
N GLY A 123 -17.52 25.37 26.60
CA GLY A 123 -17.37 26.10 25.35
C GLY A 123 -16.03 26.83 25.21
N GLU A 124 -15.06 26.55 26.08
CA GLU A 124 -13.72 27.14 26.07
C GLU A 124 -12.75 26.20 25.35
N LEU A 125 -11.96 26.71 24.41
CA LEU A 125 -10.98 25.90 23.68
C LEU A 125 -9.72 25.69 24.53
N PRO A 126 -9.24 24.45 24.68
CA PRO A 126 -7.96 24.20 25.32
C PRO A 126 -6.81 24.67 24.41
N PRO A 127 -5.64 25.05 24.97
CA PRO A 127 -4.50 25.54 24.19
C PRO A 127 -4.04 24.60 23.08
N SER A 128 -4.18 23.28 23.29
CA SER A 128 -3.86 22.27 22.28
C SER A 128 -4.76 22.37 21.04
N TRP A 129 -6.03 22.71 21.21
CA TRP A 129 -6.98 22.88 20.10
C TRP A 129 -6.80 24.24 19.44
N GLU A 130 -6.55 25.31 20.20
CA GLU A 130 -6.26 26.63 19.63
C GLU A 130 -5.03 26.59 18.71
N LYS A 131 -3.99 25.85 19.10
CA LYS A 131 -2.79 25.67 18.27
C LYS A 131 -3.09 24.93 16.95
N ILE A 132 -4.01 23.96 16.98
CA ILE A 132 -4.35 23.13 15.81
C ILE A 132 -5.28 23.88 14.86
N LEU A 133 -6.34 24.49 15.41
CA LEU A 133 -7.39 25.16 14.66
C LEU A 133 -7.00 26.58 14.22
N GLY A 134 -5.97 27.15 14.83
CA GLY A 134 -5.54 28.52 14.57
C GLY A 134 -6.60 29.54 15.02
N PRO A 135 -6.70 30.69 14.33
CA PRO A 135 -7.68 31.72 14.66
C PRO A 135 -9.12 31.23 14.50
N VAL A 136 -9.81 31.05 15.62
CA VAL A 136 -11.22 30.66 15.65
C VAL A 136 -12.10 31.92 15.66
N GLY A 137 -13.11 31.95 14.78
CA GLY A 137 -14.04 33.07 14.68
C GLY A 137 -15.07 33.09 15.81
N ALA A 138 -15.63 31.94 16.16
CA ALA A 138 -16.57 31.82 17.29
C ALA A 138 -16.72 30.37 17.78
N VAL A 139 -17.05 30.22 19.07
CA VAL A 139 -17.59 28.97 19.64
C VAL A 139 -19.03 29.22 20.08
N ILE A 140 -19.99 28.56 19.43
CA ILE A 140 -21.42 28.84 19.55
C ILE A 140 -22.13 27.62 20.13
N LYS A 141 -23.02 27.83 21.09
CA LYS A 141 -23.82 26.73 21.68
C LYS A 141 -24.92 26.30 20.71
N THR A 142 -25.03 25.00 20.42
CA THR A 142 -25.90 24.47 19.35
C THR A 142 -27.29 24.02 19.81
N GLY A 143 -27.71 24.45 21.01
CA GLY A 143 -29.03 24.17 21.59
C GLY A 143 -29.06 22.96 22.53
N ASP A 144 -28.30 21.91 22.22
CA ASP A 144 -28.17 20.73 23.09
C ASP A 144 -27.23 20.96 24.27
N LYS A 145 -27.50 20.30 25.41
CA LYS A 145 -26.63 20.38 26.59
C LYS A 145 -25.22 19.87 26.22
N ASN A 146 -24.20 20.67 26.53
CA ASN A 146 -22.79 20.41 26.25
C ASN A 146 -22.51 20.14 24.76
N SER A 147 -23.16 20.88 23.86
CA SER A 147 -22.94 20.78 22.42
C SER A 147 -22.66 22.16 21.83
N TRP A 148 -21.67 22.22 20.94
CA TRP A 148 -21.07 23.46 20.46
C TRP A 148 -20.67 23.34 18.99
N GLU A 149 -20.60 24.49 18.32
CA GLU A 149 -20.09 24.67 16.96
C GLU A 149 -18.85 25.56 17.07
N ILE A 150 -17.75 25.13 16.46
CA ILE A 150 -16.53 25.92 16.31
C ILE A 150 -16.50 26.39 14.87
N ARG A 151 -16.54 27.71 14.66
CA ARG A 151 -16.38 28.34 13.35
C ARG A 151 -14.93 28.74 13.18
N THR A 152 -14.24 28.10 12.24
CA THR A 152 -12.92 28.52 11.79
C THR A 152 -13.06 29.51 10.63
N ARG A 153 -11.95 29.96 10.06
CA ARG A 153 -11.96 30.85 8.90
C ARG A 153 -12.67 30.22 7.69
N ASP A 154 -12.43 28.93 7.47
CA ASP A 154 -12.74 28.24 6.23
C ASP A 154 -13.76 27.11 6.41
N SER A 155 -14.11 26.74 7.65
CA SER A 155 -15.03 25.64 7.92
C SER A 155 -15.76 25.78 9.28
N SER A 156 -16.61 24.80 9.57
CA SER A 156 -17.25 24.65 10.88
C SER A 156 -17.17 23.19 11.31
N LEU A 157 -16.98 22.97 12.61
CA LEU A 157 -16.98 21.64 13.20
C LEU A 157 -17.84 21.64 14.46
N PHE A 158 -18.54 20.54 14.68
CA PHE A 158 -19.52 20.40 15.76
C PHE A 158 -19.01 19.40 16.77
N TYR A 159 -19.09 19.73 18.06
CA TYR A 159 -18.63 18.84 19.10
C TYR A 159 -19.56 18.79 20.31
N GLY A 160 -19.50 17.67 21.03
CA GLY A 160 -20.19 17.49 22.30
C GLY A 160 -19.36 16.68 23.28
N THR A 161 -19.45 17.00 24.56
CA THR A 161 -18.61 16.37 25.60
C THR A 161 -19.37 15.33 26.43
N GLU A 162 -18.68 14.25 26.79
CA GLU A 162 -19.12 13.17 27.67
C GLU A 162 -17.95 12.77 28.60
N LYS A 163 -17.90 13.34 29.81
CA LYS A 163 -16.78 13.17 30.75
C LYS A 163 -15.45 13.58 30.12
N ASP A 164 -14.54 12.62 29.89
CA ASP A 164 -13.22 12.78 29.28
C ASP A 164 -13.22 12.53 27.76
N ILE A 165 -14.40 12.29 27.16
CA ILE A 165 -14.57 12.00 25.74
C ILE A 165 -15.26 13.16 25.05
N VAL A 166 -14.79 13.49 23.85
CA VAL A 166 -15.39 14.49 22.97
C VAL A 166 -15.82 13.80 21.67
N LEU A 167 -17.09 13.96 21.32
CA LEU A 167 -17.65 13.52 20.05
C LEU A 167 -17.61 14.71 19.09
N ILE A 168 -17.08 14.50 17.89
CA ILE A 168 -16.85 15.56 16.90
C ILE A 168 -17.42 15.10 15.56
N ALA A 169 -18.05 16.01 14.81
CA ALA A 169 -18.36 15.79 13.41
C ALA A 169 -18.12 17.04 12.57
N ASN A 170 -17.95 16.85 11.27
CA ASN A 170 -17.67 17.91 10.32
C ASN A 170 -18.89 18.74 9.88
N ASP A 171 -20.11 18.28 10.19
CA ASP A 171 -21.36 18.97 9.88
C ASP A 171 -22.44 18.67 10.96
N ARG A 172 -23.47 19.49 11.02
CA ARG A 172 -24.60 19.45 11.96
C ARG A 172 -25.44 18.18 11.81
N GLU A 173 -25.71 17.71 10.59
CA GLU A 173 -26.48 16.47 10.39
C GLU A 173 -25.73 15.24 10.93
N PRO A 174 -24.47 14.97 10.53
CA PRO A 174 -23.60 13.97 11.14
C PRO A 174 -23.53 14.09 12.66
N PHE A 175 -23.34 15.31 13.17
CA PHE A 175 -23.29 15.55 14.61
C PHE A 175 -24.60 15.15 15.32
N SER A 176 -25.76 15.44 14.75
CA SER A 176 -27.05 15.02 15.29
C SER A 176 -27.14 13.49 15.44
N GLY A 177 -26.51 12.74 14.53
CA GLY A 177 -26.36 11.29 14.60
C GLY A 177 -25.58 10.85 15.84
N LEU A 178 -24.46 11.49 16.13
CA LEU A 178 -23.66 11.23 17.34
C LEU A 178 -24.46 11.50 18.63
N ILE A 179 -25.27 12.56 18.65
CA ILE A 179 -26.11 12.89 19.81
C ILE A 179 -27.21 11.85 20.04
N LYS A 180 -27.80 11.31 18.96
CA LYS A 180 -28.77 10.20 19.05
C LYS A 180 -28.13 8.93 19.61
N ILE A 181 -26.89 8.62 19.22
CA ILE A 181 -26.15 7.46 19.75
C ILE A 181 -25.81 7.67 21.22
N ARG A 182 -25.31 8.86 21.59
CA ARG A 182 -24.99 9.23 22.97
C ARG A 182 -26.19 9.12 23.91
N SER A 183 -27.38 9.54 23.45
CA SER A 183 -28.62 9.45 24.22
C SER A 183 -29.24 8.04 24.27
N GLY A 184 -28.69 7.07 23.52
CA GLY A 184 -29.25 5.73 23.38
C GLY A 184 -30.45 5.63 22.43
N SER A 185 -30.81 6.73 21.76
CA SER A 185 -31.92 6.80 20.79
C SER A 185 -31.57 6.14 19.45
N ALA A 186 -30.28 5.93 19.18
CA ALA A 186 -29.77 5.19 18.02
C ALA A 186 -28.67 4.21 18.44
N LYS A 187 -28.49 3.14 17.66
CA LYS A 187 -27.39 2.19 17.88
C LYS A 187 -26.14 2.66 17.14
N GLY A 188 -25.04 2.78 17.87
CA GLY A 188 -23.71 2.94 17.29
C GLY A 188 -23.08 1.61 16.90
N ILE A 189 -21.80 1.66 16.56
CA ILE A 189 -20.97 0.48 16.28
C ILE A 189 -20.97 -0.49 17.49
N SER A 190 -20.95 -1.80 17.21
CA SER A 190 -20.87 -2.82 18.24
C SER A 190 -19.58 -2.69 19.07
N LYS A 191 -19.70 -2.77 20.40
CA LYS A 191 -18.56 -2.88 21.33
C LYS A 191 -17.66 -4.11 21.08
N LYS A 192 -18.12 -5.07 20.25
CA LYS A 192 -17.38 -6.27 19.86
C LYS A 192 -16.84 -6.19 18.42
N ILE A 193 -16.71 -4.99 17.85
CA ILE A 193 -16.20 -4.79 16.49
C ILE A 193 -14.78 -5.37 16.31
N TRP A 194 -13.90 -5.16 17.29
CA TRP A 194 -12.57 -5.74 17.30
C TRP A 194 -12.67 -7.22 17.73
N LYS A 195 -12.55 -8.14 16.77
CA LYS A 195 -12.65 -9.59 17.02
C LYS A 195 -11.28 -10.26 17.16
N LYS A 196 -10.37 -10.00 16.22
CA LYS A 196 -8.97 -10.45 16.27
C LYS A 196 -8.12 -9.42 17.00
N GLU A 197 -7.06 -9.89 17.68
CA GLU A 197 -6.05 -9.05 18.33
C GLU A 197 -6.65 -7.90 19.17
N ARG A 198 -7.69 -8.19 19.96
CA ARG A 198 -8.42 -7.20 20.77
C ARG A 198 -7.56 -6.39 21.74
N SER A 199 -6.45 -7.00 22.18
CA SER A 199 -5.51 -6.39 23.12
C SER A 199 -4.54 -5.43 22.43
N TRP A 200 -4.49 -5.42 21.10
CA TRP A 200 -3.61 -4.54 20.35
C TRP A 200 -4.10 -3.09 20.46
N PRO A 201 -3.19 -2.12 20.41
CA PRO A 201 -3.50 -0.74 20.71
C PRO A 201 -4.17 0.02 19.56
N ALA A 202 -4.24 -0.57 18.36
CA ALA A 202 -4.90 0.06 17.23
C ALA A 202 -5.46 -0.93 16.20
N HIS A 203 -6.56 -0.50 15.58
CA HIS A 203 -7.37 -1.27 14.64
C HIS A 203 -7.90 -0.37 13.53
N MET A 204 -8.12 -0.95 12.35
CA MET A 204 -8.69 -0.26 11.20
C MET A 204 -9.55 -1.21 10.37
N ILE A 205 -10.63 -0.67 9.79
CA ILE A 205 -11.47 -1.32 8.80
C ILE A 205 -11.57 -0.37 7.61
N LEU A 206 -11.27 -0.90 6.44
CA LEU A 206 -11.41 -0.23 5.15
C LEU A 206 -12.42 -1.03 4.33
N SER A 207 -13.44 -0.37 3.81
CA SER A 207 -14.42 -0.98 2.92
C SER A 207 -14.50 -0.21 1.62
N ASP A 208 -14.60 -0.92 0.51
CA ASP A 208 -14.80 -0.32 -0.81
C ASP A 208 -16.27 0.00 -1.11
N GLY A 209 -17.21 -0.37 -0.24
CA GLY A 209 -18.65 -0.23 -0.49
C GLY A 209 -19.15 -1.05 -1.70
N GLY A 210 -18.35 -1.98 -2.21
CA GLY A 210 -18.61 -2.69 -3.46
C GLY A 210 -18.31 -1.90 -4.74
N LEU A 211 -17.66 -0.72 -4.65
CA LEU A 211 -17.31 0.10 -5.82
C LEU A 211 -16.37 -0.61 -6.80
N LEU A 212 -15.48 -1.48 -6.31
CA LEU A 212 -14.55 -2.25 -7.16
C LEU A 212 -15.27 -3.07 -8.23
N PHE A 213 -16.53 -3.43 -7.95
CA PHE A 213 -17.32 -4.36 -8.74
C PHE A 213 -18.69 -3.77 -9.08
N ALA A 214 -18.80 -2.44 -9.18
CA ALA A 214 -20.06 -1.76 -9.47
C ALA A 214 -20.69 -2.21 -10.81
N GLY A 215 -19.90 -2.79 -11.72
CA GLY A 215 -20.33 -3.38 -12.99
C GLY A 215 -20.67 -4.87 -12.96
N GLU A 216 -20.52 -5.57 -11.83
CA GLU A 216 -20.76 -7.01 -11.72
C GLU A 216 -22.08 -7.35 -11.00
N GLU A 217 -22.68 -8.50 -11.34
CA GLU A 217 -23.98 -8.92 -10.77
C GLU A 217 -23.93 -9.18 -9.25
N ARG A 218 -22.76 -9.53 -8.68
CA ARG A 218 -22.59 -9.83 -7.26
C ARG A 218 -22.07 -8.60 -6.50
N LYS A 219 -22.91 -7.97 -5.69
CA LYS A 219 -22.65 -6.70 -4.97
C LYS A 219 -22.26 -6.87 -3.49
N GLY A 220 -21.13 -7.53 -3.21
CA GLY A 220 -20.56 -7.56 -1.86
C GLY A 220 -19.35 -6.62 -1.74
N PRO A 221 -19.22 -5.85 -0.65
CA PRO A 221 -18.01 -5.08 -0.41
C PRO A 221 -16.82 -6.01 -0.14
N LEU A 222 -15.64 -5.55 -0.54
CA LEU A 222 -14.37 -6.02 0.00
C LEU A 222 -14.03 -5.19 1.23
N THR A 223 -13.74 -5.89 2.33
CA THR A 223 -13.41 -5.24 3.59
C THR A 223 -12.07 -5.71 4.11
N LEU A 224 -11.13 -4.79 4.26
CA LEU A 224 -9.82 -5.02 4.85
C LEU A 224 -9.86 -4.65 6.33
N HIS A 225 -9.58 -5.62 7.17
CA HIS A 225 -9.39 -5.46 8.62
C HIS A 225 -7.90 -5.47 8.91
N VAL A 226 -7.43 -4.49 9.69
CA VAL A 226 -6.03 -4.37 10.10
C VAL A 226 -5.97 -4.15 11.61
N SER A 227 -5.00 -4.75 12.27
CA SER A 227 -4.65 -4.48 13.67
C SER A 227 -3.16 -4.32 13.74
N TRP A 228 -2.64 -3.31 14.45
CA TRP A 228 -1.21 -3.09 14.54
C TRP A 228 -0.72 -2.78 15.95
N ARG A 229 0.55 -3.12 16.18
CA ARG A 229 1.29 -2.78 17.38
C ARG A 229 2.74 -2.50 17.04
N SER A 230 3.37 -1.69 17.88
CA SER A 230 4.79 -1.42 17.85
C SER A 230 5.45 -2.28 18.90
N GLN A 231 6.71 -2.61 18.67
CA GLN A 231 7.57 -3.26 19.64
C GLN A 231 8.88 -2.50 19.74
N LYS A 232 9.59 -2.65 20.87
CA LYS A 232 10.95 -2.12 20.96
C LYS A 232 11.76 -2.78 19.86
N ALA A 233 12.49 -1.96 19.08
CA ALA A 233 13.30 -2.46 17.98
C ALA A 233 14.21 -3.58 18.49
N ASP A 234 14.04 -4.75 17.89
CA ASP A 234 14.91 -5.88 18.16
C ASP A 234 16.33 -5.55 17.72
N LYS A 235 17.33 -5.87 18.55
CA LYS A 235 18.72 -5.45 18.30
C LYS A 235 19.37 -6.19 17.15
N GLU A 236 18.89 -7.39 16.82
CA GLU A 236 19.46 -8.25 15.78
C GLU A 236 18.75 -8.05 14.44
N SER A 237 17.41 -8.06 14.43
CA SER A 237 16.61 -7.93 13.21
C SER A 237 16.23 -6.49 12.87
N GLY A 238 16.29 -5.55 13.82
CA GLY A 238 15.78 -4.19 13.64
C GLY A 238 14.25 -4.09 13.57
N LYS A 239 13.51 -5.20 13.78
CA LYS A 239 12.04 -5.23 13.71
C LYS A 239 11.43 -4.36 14.80
N ALA A 240 10.66 -3.35 14.40
CA ALA A 240 10.10 -2.33 15.29
C ALA A 240 8.57 -2.39 15.43
N GLY A 241 7.90 -3.28 14.71
CA GLY A 241 6.49 -3.53 14.92
C GLY A 241 5.89 -4.47 13.90
N GLU A 242 4.58 -4.67 14.03
CA GLU A 242 3.83 -5.57 13.18
C GLU A 242 2.35 -5.20 13.08
N ALA A 243 1.78 -5.55 11.93
CA ALA A 243 0.34 -5.54 11.69
C ALA A 243 -0.13 -6.93 11.27
N VAL A 244 -1.35 -7.29 11.66
CA VAL A 244 -2.06 -8.46 11.13
C VAL A 244 -3.23 -7.93 10.32
N TRP A 245 -3.43 -8.49 9.15
CA TRP A 245 -4.49 -8.07 8.25
C TRP A 245 -5.33 -9.25 7.76
N ARG A 246 -6.58 -8.95 7.41
CA ARG A 246 -7.52 -9.90 6.81
C ARG A 246 -8.45 -9.19 5.84
N ILE A 247 -8.67 -9.79 4.68
CA ILE A 247 -9.67 -9.38 3.71
C ILE A 247 -10.91 -10.27 3.88
N GLU A 248 -12.09 -9.65 3.86
CA GLU A 248 -13.39 -10.31 3.80
C GLU A 248 -14.06 -10.00 2.46
N GLY A 249 -14.72 -10.99 1.87
CA GLY A 249 -15.44 -10.87 0.59
C GLY A 249 -14.66 -11.32 -0.63
N LEU A 250 -13.38 -11.73 -0.49
CA LEU A 250 -12.56 -12.21 -1.61
C LEU A 250 -13.09 -13.52 -2.20
N ASP A 251 -13.59 -14.42 -1.34
CA ASP A 251 -14.29 -15.66 -1.69
C ASP A 251 -15.53 -15.49 -2.58
N LYS A 252 -16.13 -14.29 -2.57
CA LYS A 252 -17.26 -13.93 -3.44
C LYS A 252 -16.82 -13.45 -4.83
N ARG A 253 -15.52 -13.33 -5.06
CA ARG A 253 -14.91 -12.71 -6.25
C ARG A 253 -13.99 -13.67 -6.98
N ILE A 254 -13.07 -14.26 -6.24
CA ILE A 254 -12.13 -15.23 -6.76
C ILE A 254 -12.71 -16.61 -6.52
N SER A 255 -12.61 -17.49 -7.53
CA SER A 255 -13.06 -18.87 -7.41
C SER A 255 -12.53 -19.49 -6.10
N PRO A 256 -13.40 -20.03 -5.24
CA PRO A 256 -12.96 -20.70 -4.02
C PRO A 256 -11.97 -21.83 -4.28
N ILE A 257 -11.99 -22.41 -5.49
CA ILE A 257 -11.03 -23.43 -5.92
C ILE A 257 -9.63 -22.83 -6.05
N PHE A 258 -9.52 -21.66 -6.69
CA PHE A 258 -8.24 -20.96 -6.86
C PHE A 258 -7.70 -20.43 -5.51
N LEU A 259 -8.57 -19.86 -4.67
CA LEU A 259 -8.15 -19.43 -3.32
C LEU A 259 -7.65 -20.61 -2.48
N LYS A 260 -8.24 -21.81 -2.63
CA LYS A 260 -7.78 -23.04 -1.95
C LYS A 260 -6.53 -23.67 -2.57
N SER A 261 -6.21 -23.37 -3.83
CA SER A 261 -4.98 -23.83 -4.46
C SER A 261 -3.77 -22.99 -4.05
N LEU A 262 -3.96 -21.73 -3.64
CA LEU A 262 -2.94 -20.90 -3.02
C LEU A 262 -2.59 -21.44 -1.62
N ARG A 263 -1.68 -22.42 -1.58
CA ARG A 263 -1.27 -23.08 -0.35
C ARG A 263 0.07 -22.52 0.15
N PRO A 264 0.20 -22.29 1.47
CA PRO A 264 1.47 -21.89 2.05
C PRO A 264 2.53 -22.95 1.82
N LYS A 265 3.72 -22.51 1.40
CA LYS A 265 4.90 -23.36 1.28
C LYS A 265 6.02 -22.79 2.15
N THR A 266 6.91 -23.67 2.60
CA THR A 266 8.12 -23.28 3.32
C THR A 266 9.10 -22.67 2.33
N TRP A 267 9.45 -21.40 2.50
CA TRP A 267 10.36 -20.70 1.61
C TRP A 267 11.83 -20.98 1.95
N ASP A 268 12.64 -21.31 0.94
CA ASP A 268 14.09 -21.44 1.06
C ASP A 268 14.77 -20.07 0.88
N THR A 269 14.96 -19.39 2.00
CA THR A 269 15.58 -18.06 2.05
C THR A 269 17.09 -18.08 1.81
N ALA A 270 17.76 -19.23 1.94
CA ALA A 270 19.22 -19.35 1.83
C ALA A 270 19.69 -19.52 0.37
N ASN A 271 18.85 -20.14 -0.47
CA ASN A 271 19.12 -20.35 -1.88
C ASN A 271 18.41 -19.35 -2.81
N SER A 272 17.63 -18.44 -2.25
CA SER A 272 17.05 -17.32 -2.99
C SER A 272 18.14 -16.35 -3.46
N ILE A 273 18.04 -15.92 -4.71
CA ILE A 273 18.93 -14.93 -5.34
C ILE A 273 18.18 -13.61 -5.32
N ILE A 274 18.74 -12.61 -4.66
CA ILE A 274 18.16 -11.27 -4.50
C ILE A 274 19.22 -10.25 -4.95
N PRO A 275 18.88 -9.34 -5.88
CA PRO A 275 19.84 -8.36 -6.36
C PRO A 275 20.18 -7.34 -5.28
N ASP A 276 21.47 -6.96 -5.21
CA ASP A 276 21.95 -5.90 -4.31
C ASP A 276 22.36 -4.62 -5.09
N PRO A 277 21.90 -3.41 -4.67
CA PRO A 277 21.01 -3.14 -3.53
C PRO A 277 19.56 -3.62 -3.74
N LEU A 278 18.98 -4.26 -2.73
CA LEU A 278 17.55 -4.59 -2.72
C LEU A 278 16.71 -3.30 -2.65
N LEU A 279 15.76 -3.14 -3.58
CA LEU A 279 14.69 -2.15 -3.49
C LEU A 279 13.37 -2.82 -3.12
N VAL A 280 12.94 -3.78 -3.93
CA VAL A 280 11.72 -4.57 -3.72
C VAL A 280 11.98 -6.01 -4.15
N SER A 281 11.49 -6.97 -3.39
CA SER A 281 11.45 -8.37 -3.82
C SER A 281 10.16 -9.01 -3.36
N ALA A 282 9.52 -9.80 -4.21
CA ALA A 282 8.29 -10.49 -3.92
C ALA A 282 8.38 -11.94 -4.38
N GLY A 283 8.06 -12.87 -3.48
CA GLY A 283 7.95 -14.29 -3.78
C GLY A 283 6.49 -14.72 -3.77
N ILE A 284 6.09 -15.51 -4.76
CA ILE A 284 4.79 -16.19 -4.78
C ILE A 284 4.97 -17.66 -5.13
N ASN A 285 4.23 -18.53 -4.44
CA ASN A 285 4.13 -19.94 -4.79
C ASN A 285 2.85 -20.14 -5.61
N LEU A 286 2.99 -20.18 -6.93
CA LEU A 286 1.87 -20.35 -7.85
C LEU A 286 1.44 -21.83 -7.88
N PRO A 287 0.13 -22.11 -7.84
CA PRO A 287 -0.38 -23.48 -8.00
C PRO A 287 -0.21 -23.94 -9.44
N ASP A 288 -0.37 -25.25 -9.67
CA ASP A 288 -0.42 -25.81 -11.03
C ASP A 288 -1.49 -25.09 -11.87
N LEU A 289 -1.02 -24.30 -12.82
CA LEU A 289 -1.88 -23.53 -13.72
C LEU A 289 -2.41 -24.46 -14.82
N LYS A 290 -3.72 -24.40 -15.07
CA LYS A 290 -4.40 -25.19 -16.10
C LYS A 290 -4.88 -24.29 -17.24
N GLY A 291 -5.06 -24.88 -18.42
CA GLY A 291 -5.49 -24.16 -19.62
C GLY A 291 -4.34 -23.44 -20.33
N SER A 292 -4.63 -22.82 -21.47
CA SER A 292 -3.59 -22.15 -22.26
C SER A 292 -3.06 -20.92 -21.51
N PRO A 293 -1.73 -20.68 -21.48
CA PRO A 293 -1.13 -19.54 -20.78
C PRO A 293 -1.72 -18.19 -21.19
N LYS A 294 -2.08 -18.01 -22.46
CA LYS A 294 -2.70 -16.78 -22.99
C LYS A 294 -4.06 -16.45 -22.37
N ASP A 295 -4.77 -17.47 -21.86
CA ASP A 295 -6.11 -17.32 -21.27
C ASP A 295 -6.04 -17.06 -19.75
N TRP A 296 -4.84 -17.00 -19.17
CA TRP A 296 -4.67 -16.71 -17.75
C TRP A 296 -4.93 -15.24 -17.42
N PRO A 297 -5.37 -14.94 -16.19
CA PRO A 297 -5.60 -13.56 -15.76
C PRO A 297 -4.31 -12.75 -15.80
N PHE A 298 -4.43 -11.46 -16.14
CA PHE A 298 -3.33 -10.51 -16.04
C PHE A 298 -2.76 -10.47 -14.60
N PRO A 299 -1.43 -10.46 -14.40
CA PRO A 299 -0.37 -10.39 -15.42
C PRO A 299 0.13 -11.74 -15.95
N LEU A 300 -0.38 -12.88 -15.47
CA LEU A 300 0.12 -14.21 -15.85
C LEU A 300 -0.04 -14.50 -17.34
N GLY A 301 -1.12 -14.01 -17.97
CA GLY A 301 -1.34 -14.14 -19.41
C GLY A 301 -0.20 -13.55 -20.25
N THR A 302 0.23 -12.33 -19.92
CA THR A 302 1.34 -11.64 -20.60
C THR A 302 2.68 -12.38 -20.42
N ILE A 303 2.92 -12.96 -19.25
CA ILE A 303 4.11 -13.79 -19.02
C ILE A 303 4.02 -15.08 -19.84
N GLY A 304 2.83 -15.66 -19.97
CA GLY A 304 2.57 -16.81 -20.83
C GLY A 304 2.87 -16.51 -22.31
N GLU A 305 2.42 -15.36 -22.80
CA GLU A 305 2.72 -14.90 -24.17
C GLU A 305 4.22 -14.68 -24.40
N LEU A 306 4.94 -14.16 -23.41
CA LEU A 306 6.40 -14.05 -23.46
C LEU A 306 7.06 -15.44 -23.53
N GLY A 307 6.57 -16.41 -22.76
CA GLY A 307 6.99 -17.80 -22.86
C GLY A 307 6.81 -18.37 -24.27
N ALA A 308 5.63 -18.15 -24.86
CA ALA A 308 5.31 -18.61 -26.21
C ALA A 308 6.17 -17.92 -27.29
N SER A 309 6.49 -16.64 -27.13
CA SER A 309 7.38 -15.92 -28.06
C SER A 309 8.85 -16.40 -27.99
N MET A 310 9.26 -16.96 -26.84
CA MET A 310 10.52 -17.70 -26.70
C MET A 310 10.46 -19.11 -27.31
N GLY A 311 9.32 -19.54 -27.87
CA GLY A 311 9.15 -20.86 -28.47
C GLY A 311 8.96 -21.99 -27.46
N LEU A 312 8.56 -21.68 -26.23
CA LEU A 312 8.16 -22.68 -25.24
C LEU A 312 6.72 -23.14 -25.50
N GLU A 313 6.48 -24.43 -25.32
CA GLU A 313 5.15 -25.04 -25.40
C GLU A 313 4.31 -24.68 -24.15
N ASP A 314 2.98 -24.67 -24.30
CA ASP A 314 2.03 -24.34 -23.22
C ASP A 314 2.29 -25.15 -21.94
N GLU A 315 2.63 -26.44 -22.07
CA GLU A 315 2.93 -27.33 -20.93
C GLU A 315 4.26 -26.97 -20.24
N GLN A 316 5.28 -26.53 -21.00
CA GLN A 316 6.54 -26.06 -20.43
C GLN A 316 6.32 -24.76 -19.66
N ILE A 317 5.58 -23.81 -20.24
CA ILE A 317 5.21 -22.53 -19.61
C ILE A 317 4.45 -22.77 -18.30
N GLN A 318 3.45 -23.66 -18.34
CA GLN A 318 2.70 -24.10 -17.15
C GLN A 318 3.63 -24.59 -16.05
N LYS A 319 4.52 -25.53 -16.35
CA LYS A 319 5.40 -26.14 -15.34
C LYS A 319 6.48 -25.19 -14.83
N ILE A 320 6.99 -24.29 -15.66
CA ILE A 320 8.00 -23.29 -15.25
C ILE A 320 7.39 -22.25 -14.31
N LEU A 321 6.16 -21.80 -14.58
CA LEU A 321 5.48 -20.80 -13.76
C LEU A 321 4.79 -21.38 -12.52
N SER A 322 4.46 -22.68 -12.54
CA SER A 322 3.90 -23.37 -11.38
C SER A 322 5.00 -23.65 -10.37
N GLY A 323 4.93 -23.03 -9.20
CA GLY A 323 5.92 -23.15 -8.14
C GLY A 323 6.42 -21.81 -7.60
N GLU A 324 7.61 -21.83 -6.99
CA GLU A 324 8.21 -20.66 -6.36
C GLU A 324 8.83 -19.74 -7.41
N THR A 325 8.18 -18.59 -7.60
CA THR A 325 8.68 -17.50 -8.42
C THR A 325 9.01 -16.31 -7.53
N ILE A 326 10.20 -15.73 -7.72
CA ILE A 326 10.62 -14.50 -7.03
C ILE A 326 10.86 -13.41 -8.05
N PHE A 327 10.12 -12.32 -7.94
CA PHE A 327 10.35 -11.10 -8.70
C PHE A 327 11.13 -10.11 -7.83
N SER A 328 12.15 -9.47 -8.39
CA SER A 328 12.96 -8.48 -7.67
C SER A 328 13.25 -7.24 -8.52
N VAL A 329 13.19 -6.09 -7.87
CA VAL A 329 13.70 -4.81 -8.34
C VAL A 329 14.85 -4.42 -7.43
N GLY A 330 16.01 -4.19 -8.01
CA GLY A 330 17.22 -3.91 -7.25
C GLY A 330 18.46 -4.05 -8.10
N GLY A 331 19.61 -3.86 -7.48
CA GLY A 331 20.84 -3.78 -8.25
C GLY A 331 20.83 -2.61 -9.22
N TYR A 332 21.65 -2.75 -10.26
CA TYR A 332 21.80 -1.74 -11.28
C TYR A 332 21.77 -2.39 -12.66
N ASN A 333 20.97 -1.85 -13.56
CA ASN A 333 21.06 -2.07 -14.98
C ASN A 333 21.81 -0.90 -15.62
N LYS A 334 22.87 -1.21 -16.37
CA LYS A 334 23.59 -0.23 -17.18
C LYS A 334 22.88 -0.15 -18.51
N ILE A 335 22.26 0.99 -18.79
CA ILE A 335 21.67 1.30 -20.10
C ILE A 335 22.46 2.47 -20.65
N LEU A 336 23.38 2.21 -21.59
CA LEU A 336 24.33 3.21 -22.10
C LEU A 336 25.07 3.93 -20.95
N TRP A 337 24.79 5.22 -20.74
CA TRP A 337 25.36 6.08 -19.69
C TRP A 337 24.47 6.22 -18.44
N PHE A 338 23.30 5.57 -18.42
CA PHE A 338 22.39 5.57 -17.27
C PHE A 338 22.56 4.31 -16.42
N SER A 339 22.43 4.48 -15.10
CA SER A 339 22.31 3.40 -14.14
C SER A 339 20.91 3.44 -13.56
N LEU A 340 20.07 2.47 -13.94
CA LEU A 340 18.71 2.34 -13.43
C LEU A 340 18.60 1.14 -12.49
N PRO A 341 17.59 1.08 -11.62
CA PRO A 341 17.24 -0.15 -10.93
C PRO A 341 17.11 -1.33 -11.90
N GLY A 342 17.76 -2.45 -11.57
CA GLY A 342 17.60 -3.69 -12.32
C GLY A 342 16.28 -4.39 -12.01
N ILE A 343 15.81 -5.22 -12.94
CA ILE A 343 14.67 -6.12 -12.74
C ILE A 343 15.09 -7.56 -12.96
N MET A 344 14.56 -8.46 -12.15
CA MET A 344 14.95 -9.86 -12.15
C MET A 344 13.78 -10.76 -11.77
N VAL A 345 13.68 -11.90 -12.43
CA VAL A 345 12.79 -13.00 -12.05
C VAL A 345 13.63 -14.25 -11.81
N GLN A 346 13.35 -14.91 -10.70
CA GLN A 346 13.86 -16.23 -10.38
C GLN A 346 12.71 -17.25 -10.47
N PHE A 347 12.96 -18.36 -11.16
CA PHE A 347 12.08 -19.53 -11.21
C PHE A 347 12.73 -20.70 -10.47
N THR A 348 11.90 -21.52 -9.82
CA THR A 348 12.32 -22.77 -9.18
C THR A 348 11.54 -23.92 -9.77
N GLY A 349 12.20 -24.97 -10.25
CA GLY A 349 11.52 -26.04 -10.98
C GLY A 349 12.43 -27.20 -11.37
N ASP A 350 11.94 -28.00 -12.33
CA ASP A 350 12.69 -29.12 -12.90
C ASP A 350 13.94 -28.64 -13.65
N LYS A 351 15.08 -29.30 -13.40
CA LYS A 351 16.39 -28.86 -13.95
C LYS A 351 16.40 -28.83 -15.47
N THR A 352 15.73 -29.78 -16.13
CA THR A 352 15.69 -29.87 -17.59
C THR A 352 14.83 -28.75 -18.17
N LEU A 353 13.64 -28.52 -17.60
CA LEU A 353 12.77 -27.41 -18.02
C LEU A 353 13.43 -26.04 -17.86
N LEU A 354 14.18 -25.85 -16.77
CA LEU A 354 14.91 -24.60 -16.54
C LEU A 354 16.09 -24.43 -17.50
N ALA A 355 16.76 -25.51 -17.91
CA ALA A 355 17.78 -25.45 -18.95
C ALA A 355 17.19 -25.05 -20.31
N GLU A 356 16.02 -25.62 -20.67
CA GLU A 356 15.28 -25.24 -21.88
C GLU A 356 14.85 -23.77 -21.86
N LEU A 357 14.44 -23.25 -20.70
CA LEU A 357 14.14 -21.83 -20.52
C LEU A 357 15.37 -20.94 -20.79
N ILE A 358 16.54 -21.29 -20.23
CA ILE A 358 17.78 -20.52 -20.44
C ILE A 358 18.21 -20.56 -21.91
N ASP A 359 18.10 -21.73 -22.56
CA ASP A 359 18.41 -21.87 -23.98
C ASP A 359 17.48 -21.01 -24.85
N ALA A 360 16.17 -21.09 -24.62
CA ALA A 360 15.16 -20.30 -25.30
C ALA A 360 15.38 -18.78 -25.09
N PHE A 361 15.74 -18.38 -23.87
CA PHE A 361 16.05 -16.98 -23.54
C PHE A 361 17.21 -16.44 -24.40
N TRP A 362 18.34 -17.16 -24.47
CA TRP A 362 19.49 -16.68 -25.25
C TRP A 362 19.27 -16.81 -26.77
N ASN A 363 18.73 -17.94 -27.22
CA ASN A 363 18.62 -18.24 -28.65
C ASN A 363 17.45 -17.52 -29.33
N LYS A 364 16.34 -17.29 -28.63
CA LYS A 364 15.11 -16.72 -29.21
C LYS A 364 14.90 -15.28 -28.81
N LEU A 365 14.94 -14.97 -27.50
CA LEU A 365 14.67 -13.61 -27.03
C LEU A 365 15.86 -12.67 -27.25
N LEU A 366 17.08 -13.16 -27.05
CA LEU A 366 18.33 -12.40 -27.22
C LEU A 366 19.03 -12.70 -28.55
N PHE A 367 18.27 -13.23 -29.52
CA PHE A 367 18.70 -13.42 -30.92
C PHE A 367 20.02 -14.20 -31.09
N GLY A 368 20.30 -15.17 -30.22
CA GLY A 368 21.51 -15.99 -30.27
C GLY A 368 22.76 -15.30 -29.72
N ALA A 369 22.59 -14.27 -28.88
CA ALA A 369 23.72 -13.66 -28.18
C ALA A 369 24.45 -14.69 -27.31
N GLU A 370 25.78 -14.78 -27.46
CA GLU A 370 26.60 -15.67 -26.64
C GLU A 370 26.89 -15.03 -25.27
N PRO A 371 26.35 -15.57 -24.17
CA PRO A 371 26.56 -14.99 -22.85
C PRO A 371 27.96 -15.28 -22.32
N LYS A 372 28.54 -14.32 -21.60
CA LYS A 372 29.75 -14.56 -20.81
C LYS A 372 29.39 -15.38 -19.57
N PRO A 373 30.12 -16.49 -19.27
CA PRO A 373 29.85 -17.32 -18.10
C PRO A 373 29.76 -16.51 -16.81
N LEU A 374 28.78 -16.84 -15.97
CA LEU A 374 28.55 -16.18 -14.69
C LEU A 374 28.98 -17.10 -13.54
N THR A 375 29.86 -16.62 -12.67
CA THR A 375 30.38 -17.40 -11.54
C THR A 375 29.25 -17.90 -10.64
N GLY A 376 29.26 -19.20 -10.34
CA GLY A 376 28.29 -19.84 -9.45
C GLY A 376 27.04 -20.37 -10.14
N PHE A 377 26.94 -20.25 -11.48
CA PHE A 377 25.89 -20.84 -12.31
C PHE A 377 26.47 -21.92 -13.24
N ASP A 378 25.64 -22.92 -13.54
CA ASP A 378 26.03 -24.08 -14.35
C ASP A 378 25.73 -23.86 -15.84
N LEU A 379 24.73 -23.03 -16.15
CA LEU A 379 24.24 -22.75 -17.51
C LEU A 379 24.01 -21.26 -17.73
N GLY A 380 24.17 -20.80 -18.97
CA GLY A 380 23.94 -19.43 -19.39
C GLY A 380 25.03 -18.44 -18.94
N GLY A 381 24.65 -17.21 -18.65
CA GLY A 381 25.59 -16.16 -18.24
C GLY A 381 25.03 -14.75 -18.31
N SER A 382 25.84 -13.79 -18.76
CA SER A 382 25.46 -12.39 -18.89
C SER A 382 26.02 -11.71 -20.14
N THR A 383 25.33 -10.68 -20.63
CA THR A 383 25.83 -9.73 -21.65
C THR A 383 25.57 -8.29 -21.20
N SER A 384 26.23 -7.31 -21.83
CA SER A 384 26.25 -5.91 -21.34
C SER A 384 26.12 -4.83 -22.41
N LEU A 385 25.61 -5.14 -23.61
CA LEU A 385 25.40 -4.14 -24.68
C LEU A 385 24.10 -4.46 -25.44
N PRO A 386 23.16 -3.50 -25.61
CA PRO A 386 23.19 -2.11 -25.13
C PRO A 386 22.78 -1.95 -23.66
N PHE A 387 22.27 -3.01 -23.03
CA PHE A 387 21.91 -3.08 -21.62
C PHE A 387 22.49 -4.33 -20.95
N SER A 388 22.58 -4.32 -19.62
CA SER A 388 22.99 -5.50 -18.86
C SER A 388 21.86 -6.53 -18.79
N VAL A 389 22.15 -7.75 -19.21
CA VAL A 389 21.22 -8.89 -19.20
C VAL A 389 21.86 -10.07 -18.49
N VAL A 390 21.09 -10.73 -17.65
CA VAL A 390 21.45 -12.03 -17.06
C VAL A 390 20.39 -13.05 -17.43
N GLY A 391 20.86 -14.21 -17.86
CA GLY A 391 20.05 -15.41 -18.10
C GLY A 391 20.91 -16.59 -17.71
N ALA A 392 20.71 -17.14 -16.51
CA ALA A 392 21.57 -18.19 -15.97
C ALA A 392 20.80 -19.16 -15.07
N ALA A 393 21.22 -20.42 -15.05
CA ALA A 393 20.63 -21.44 -14.18
C ALA A 393 21.68 -22.17 -13.35
N LYS A 394 21.26 -22.57 -12.15
CA LYS A 394 22.04 -23.35 -11.19
C LYS A 394 21.12 -24.27 -10.43
N ASP A 395 21.50 -25.53 -10.30
CA ASP A 395 20.69 -26.54 -9.60
C ASP A 395 19.25 -26.58 -10.12
N ASN A 396 18.26 -26.27 -9.29
CA ASN A 396 16.83 -26.23 -9.60
C ASN A 396 16.29 -24.80 -9.70
N THR A 397 17.17 -23.83 -9.99
CA THR A 397 16.85 -22.40 -10.03
C THR A 397 17.35 -21.77 -11.34
N ALA A 398 16.51 -20.95 -11.97
CA ALA A 398 16.89 -20.11 -13.10
C ALA A 398 16.62 -18.64 -12.79
N VAL A 399 17.50 -17.76 -13.27
CA VAL A 399 17.38 -16.32 -13.12
C VAL A 399 17.41 -15.68 -14.50
N LEU A 400 16.40 -14.87 -14.79
CA LEU A 400 16.30 -14.02 -15.97
C LEU A 400 16.18 -12.57 -15.50
N GLY A 401 16.90 -11.64 -16.11
CA GLY A 401 16.74 -10.24 -15.74
C GLY A 401 17.53 -9.24 -16.56
N LEU A 402 17.10 -7.98 -16.43
CA LEU A 402 17.79 -6.82 -16.93
C LEU A 402 18.53 -6.17 -15.75
N LEU A 403 19.72 -6.67 -15.46
CA LEU A 403 20.57 -6.23 -14.36
C LEU A 403 22.03 -6.59 -14.63
N SER A 404 22.94 -5.86 -14.00
CA SER A 404 24.37 -6.12 -14.12
C SER A 404 24.77 -7.34 -13.28
N PRO A 405 25.70 -8.18 -13.78
CA PRO A 405 26.11 -9.39 -13.06
C PRO A 405 26.75 -9.09 -11.70
N GLU A 406 27.27 -7.87 -11.49
CA GLU A 406 27.78 -7.44 -10.19
C GLU A 406 26.69 -7.40 -9.10
N SER A 407 25.45 -7.09 -9.48
CA SER A 407 24.31 -7.05 -8.56
C SER A 407 23.88 -8.42 -8.04
N LEU A 408 24.43 -9.51 -8.60
CA LEU A 408 24.17 -10.88 -8.17
C LEU A 408 25.26 -11.45 -7.24
N LYS A 409 26.37 -10.73 -7.06
CA LYS A 409 27.55 -11.25 -6.33
C LYS A 409 27.40 -11.20 -4.81
N GLU A 410 26.60 -10.28 -4.29
CA GLU A 410 26.22 -10.23 -2.87
C GLU A 410 24.83 -10.84 -2.71
N LYS A 411 24.74 -12.03 -2.10
CA LYS A 411 23.44 -12.63 -1.77
C LYS A 411 22.76 -11.75 -0.72
N GLY A 412 21.87 -10.86 -1.14
CA GLY A 412 20.94 -10.20 -0.23
C GLY A 412 20.18 -11.28 0.55
N SER A 413 20.45 -11.41 1.85
CA SER A 413 19.83 -12.48 2.64
C SER A 413 18.39 -12.10 3.01
N LEU A 414 17.43 -12.88 2.50
CA LEU A 414 16.05 -12.82 2.96
C LEU A 414 15.92 -13.21 4.44
N GLY A 415 16.90 -13.91 5.02
CA GLY A 415 16.89 -14.37 6.41
C GLY A 415 16.84 -13.23 7.45
N THR A 416 17.20 -12.00 7.07
CA THR A 416 17.01 -10.82 7.92
C THR A 416 15.53 -10.42 8.05
N PHE A 417 14.70 -10.81 7.08
CA PHE A 417 13.29 -10.42 7.01
C PHE A 417 12.35 -11.60 7.30
N LEU A 418 12.53 -12.69 6.56
CA LEU A 418 11.76 -13.92 6.67
C LEU A 418 12.38 -14.84 7.72
N LYS A 419 11.54 -15.50 8.53
CA LYS A 419 12.02 -16.49 9.49
C LYS A 419 12.53 -17.72 8.74
N ASP A 420 13.42 -18.45 9.38
CA ASP A 420 13.78 -19.79 8.94
C ASP A 420 12.52 -20.65 8.80
N ASN A 421 12.36 -21.27 7.64
CA ASN A 421 11.19 -22.08 7.30
C ASN A 421 9.85 -21.32 7.34
N GLU A 422 9.83 -20.01 7.04
CA GLU A 422 8.57 -19.25 6.94
C GLU A 422 7.61 -19.95 5.96
N LYS A 423 6.42 -20.30 6.46
CA LYS A 423 5.34 -20.86 5.64
C LYS A 423 4.42 -19.75 5.18
N ALA A 424 4.41 -19.48 3.88
CA ALA A 424 3.61 -18.42 3.29
C ALA A 424 3.18 -18.77 1.87
N VAL A 425 2.02 -18.24 1.44
CA VAL A 425 1.58 -18.27 0.04
C VAL A 425 2.47 -17.35 -0.79
N ALA A 426 2.72 -16.16 -0.25
CA ALA A 426 3.53 -15.13 -0.87
C ALA A 426 4.17 -14.25 0.20
N TRP A 427 5.21 -13.51 -0.18
CA TRP A 427 5.84 -12.49 0.64
C TRP A 427 6.34 -11.34 -0.23
N LEU A 428 6.53 -10.18 0.37
CA LEU A 428 7.11 -9.00 -0.27
C LEU A 428 7.98 -8.24 0.73
N VAL A 429 9.25 -8.01 0.38
CA VAL A 429 10.18 -7.16 1.11
C VAL A 429 10.43 -5.89 0.31
N ALA A 430 10.40 -4.73 0.96
CA ALA A 430 10.73 -3.45 0.35
C ALA A 430 11.63 -2.60 1.25
N ASP A 431 12.71 -2.06 0.68
CA ASP A 431 13.53 -1.00 1.27
C ASP A 431 12.98 0.36 0.81
N LEU A 432 11.95 0.84 1.51
CA LEU A 432 11.19 2.03 1.13
C LEU A 432 12.06 3.28 0.97
N PRO A 433 13.08 3.54 1.83
CA PRO A 433 14.02 4.62 1.59
C PRO A 433 14.75 4.55 0.26
N LYS A 434 15.26 3.36 -0.10
CA LYS A 434 15.94 3.17 -1.38
C LYS A 434 14.98 3.25 -2.55
N VAL A 435 13.74 2.75 -2.42
CA VAL A 435 12.68 2.94 -3.43
C VAL A 435 12.40 4.41 -3.66
N GLY A 436 12.23 5.20 -2.60
CA GLY A 436 12.00 6.64 -2.69
C GLY A 436 13.17 7.39 -3.33
N ALA A 437 14.42 6.91 -3.15
CA ALA A 437 15.59 7.45 -3.84
C ALA A 437 15.58 7.09 -5.35
N ALA A 438 15.31 5.82 -5.66
CA ALA A 438 15.27 5.31 -7.03
C ALA A 438 14.20 5.98 -7.90
N LEU A 439 13.01 6.26 -7.34
CA LEU A 439 11.96 7.02 -8.04
C LEU A 439 12.46 8.41 -8.47
N GLY A 440 13.22 9.07 -7.60
CA GLY A 440 13.85 10.35 -7.93
C GLY A 440 14.83 10.23 -9.10
N ASP A 441 15.62 9.17 -9.16
CA ASP A 441 16.59 8.96 -10.24
C ASP A 441 15.92 8.57 -11.57
N MET A 442 14.85 7.77 -11.54
CA MET A 442 14.07 7.41 -12.74
C MET A 442 13.43 8.63 -13.41
N THR A 443 12.96 9.63 -12.64
CA THR A 443 12.40 10.85 -13.22
C THR A 443 13.43 11.74 -13.94
N LYS A 444 14.71 11.68 -13.57
CA LYS A 444 15.78 12.41 -14.27
C LYS A 444 15.99 11.88 -15.69
N MET A 445 15.84 10.57 -15.90
CA MET A 445 15.92 9.97 -17.23
C MET A 445 14.74 10.42 -18.11
N ASN A 446 13.53 10.47 -17.54
CA ASN A 446 12.36 10.96 -18.28
C ASN A 446 12.52 12.44 -18.68
N ALA A 447 13.15 13.26 -17.84
CA ALA A 447 13.47 14.64 -18.19
C ALA A 447 14.50 14.72 -19.33
N PHE A 448 15.50 13.84 -19.36
CA PHE A 448 16.49 13.78 -20.45
C PHE A 448 15.91 13.30 -21.77
N MET A 449 14.97 12.33 -21.74
CA MET A 449 14.32 11.81 -22.95
C MET A 449 13.23 12.74 -23.51
N ASN A 450 12.76 13.71 -22.73
CA ASN A 450 11.75 14.70 -23.12
C ASN A 450 12.31 16.13 -23.14
N GLU A 451 13.63 16.32 -23.34
CA GLU A 451 14.10 17.66 -23.71
C GLU A 451 13.39 18.06 -25.02
N PRO A 452 12.67 19.19 -25.05
CA PRO A 452 12.08 19.65 -26.30
C PRO A 452 13.23 19.95 -27.27
N ASP A 453 13.20 19.36 -28.46
CA ASP A 453 14.13 19.68 -29.52
C ASP A 453 14.16 21.21 -29.70
N ILE A 454 15.28 21.84 -29.37
CA ILE A 454 15.49 23.28 -29.52
C ILE A 454 15.63 23.69 -31.00
N ASN A 455 15.42 22.76 -31.95
CA ASN A 455 15.52 23.01 -33.39
C ASN A 455 14.34 22.40 -34.17
N ASP A 456 13.10 22.77 -33.84
CA ASP A 456 12.01 22.63 -34.82
C ASP A 456 11.53 24.03 -35.24
N ASP A 457 12.28 24.60 -36.17
CA ASP A 457 11.90 25.77 -36.93
C ASP A 457 10.62 25.44 -37.72
N GLY A 458 9.59 26.25 -37.48
CA GLY A 458 8.22 26.03 -37.93
C GLY A 458 8.05 25.44 -39.33
N TYR A 459 7.39 24.29 -39.39
CA TYR A 459 6.70 23.80 -40.58
C TYR A 459 5.21 23.57 -40.24
N TYR A 460 4.34 24.44 -40.76
CA TYR A 460 2.92 24.16 -40.85
C TYR A 460 2.72 23.09 -41.93
N GLY A 461 2.29 21.89 -41.56
CA GLY A 461 2.03 20.80 -42.49
C GLY A 461 1.06 19.75 -41.93
N SER A 462 -0.23 19.97 -42.22
CA SER A 462 -1.31 18.99 -42.41
C SER A 462 -1.50 17.84 -41.42
N ASP A 463 -2.66 17.88 -40.74
CA ASP A 463 -3.55 16.77 -40.38
C ASP A 463 -3.04 15.35 -40.71
N THR A 464 -2.33 14.77 -39.77
CA THR A 464 -2.37 13.33 -39.53
C THR A 464 -2.82 13.13 -38.09
N GLU A 465 -4.00 12.55 -37.92
CA GLU A 465 -4.53 12.11 -36.63
C GLU A 465 -3.49 11.20 -35.94
N ASP A 466 -2.84 11.74 -34.92
CA ASP A 466 -1.92 11.02 -34.04
C ASP A 466 -2.74 10.07 -33.16
N ILE A 467 -2.94 8.84 -33.66
CA ILE A 467 -3.71 7.75 -33.02
C ILE A 467 -3.09 7.24 -31.70
N PHE A 468 -1.96 7.81 -31.25
CA PHE A 468 -1.25 7.38 -30.04
C PHE A 468 -1.05 8.44 -28.95
N GLN A 469 -1.74 9.59 -29.01
CA GLN A 469 -1.85 10.46 -27.85
C GLN A 469 -3.19 10.24 -27.15
N PRO A 470 -3.25 9.46 -26.04
CA PRO A 470 -4.43 9.52 -25.19
C PRO A 470 -4.52 10.93 -24.60
N ASP A 471 -5.65 11.61 -24.82
CA ASP A 471 -6.07 12.87 -24.22
C ASP A 471 -6.28 12.76 -22.69
N SER A 472 -5.21 12.40 -21.99
CA SER A 472 -5.08 12.46 -20.55
C SER A 472 -3.59 12.48 -20.21
N SER A 473 -3.08 13.65 -19.85
CA SER A 473 -1.70 13.90 -19.38
C SER A 473 -1.43 13.28 -18.00
N PHE A 474 -1.68 11.98 -17.86
CA PHE A 474 -1.26 11.19 -16.72
C PHE A 474 0.06 10.51 -17.07
N SER A 475 1.18 11.15 -16.73
CA SER A 475 2.46 10.45 -16.67
C SER A 475 2.71 10.03 -15.23
N PRO A 476 2.85 8.72 -14.93
CA PRO A 476 3.32 8.26 -13.62
C PRO A 476 4.77 8.73 -13.31
N PHE A 477 5.40 9.48 -14.23
CA PHE A 477 6.71 10.09 -14.13
C PHE A 477 6.69 11.62 -14.01
N ASP A 478 5.56 12.22 -13.59
CA ASP A 478 5.58 13.61 -13.13
C ASP A 478 6.58 13.74 -11.98
N GLN A 479 7.56 14.62 -12.16
CA GLN A 479 8.66 14.84 -11.24
C GLN A 479 8.17 15.36 -9.88
N GLY A 480 7.13 16.19 -9.86
CA GLY A 480 6.53 16.70 -8.62
C GLY A 480 5.86 15.59 -7.81
N ILE A 481 5.10 14.71 -8.48
CA ILE A 481 4.41 13.58 -7.87
C ILE A 481 5.41 12.56 -7.31
N SER A 482 6.39 12.18 -8.14
CA SER A 482 7.41 11.20 -7.77
C SER A 482 8.30 11.69 -6.63
N ASN A 483 8.62 12.99 -6.58
CA ASN A 483 9.38 13.58 -5.49
C ASN A 483 8.56 13.66 -4.19
N SER A 484 7.29 14.05 -4.27
CA SER A 484 6.41 14.10 -3.09
C SER A 484 6.25 12.71 -2.47
N PHE A 485 5.88 11.72 -3.29
CA PHE A 485 5.73 10.34 -2.85
C PHE A 485 7.07 9.73 -2.39
N GLY A 486 8.14 9.95 -3.15
CA GLY A 486 9.49 9.50 -2.79
C GLY A 486 9.98 10.07 -1.45
N ASN A 487 9.62 11.32 -1.12
CA ASN A 487 9.94 11.93 0.16
C ASN A 487 9.17 11.31 1.33
N VAL A 488 7.93 10.87 1.11
CA VAL A 488 7.19 10.07 2.09
C VAL A 488 7.92 8.76 2.32
N LEU A 489 8.25 8.02 1.26
CA LEU A 489 8.94 6.72 1.34
C LEU A 489 10.32 6.81 2.03
N LYS A 490 11.09 7.88 1.80
CA LYS A 490 12.39 8.14 2.44
C LYS A 490 12.32 8.28 3.96
N ARG A 491 11.17 8.67 4.51
CA ARG A 491 10.96 8.78 5.96
C ARG A 491 10.55 7.44 6.59
N MET A 492 10.34 6.40 5.79
CA MET A 492 9.84 5.10 6.22
C MET A 492 10.99 4.12 6.44
N GLY A 493 10.71 3.01 7.12
CA GLY A 493 11.65 1.91 7.30
C GLY A 493 11.57 0.88 6.17
N ARG A 494 12.29 -0.24 6.33
CA ARG A 494 12.04 -1.42 5.49
C ARG A 494 10.74 -2.08 5.92
N ALA A 495 10.05 -2.73 5.00
CA ALA A 495 8.80 -3.44 5.26
C ALA A 495 8.86 -4.87 4.70
N LEU A 496 8.23 -5.79 5.42
CA LEU A 496 7.95 -7.15 4.97
C LEU A 496 6.44 -7.39 5.07
N ILE A 497 5.82 -7.82 3.98
CA ILE A 497 4.46 -8.36 3.96
C ILE A 497 4.56 -9.87 3.74
N VAL A 498 3.80 -10.63 4.52
CA VAL A 498 3.68 -12.09 4.37
C VAL A 498 2.22 -12.44 4.26
N TRP A 499 1.85 -13.13 3.18
CA TRP A 499 0.54 -13.74 2.99
C TRP A 499 0.57 -15.14 3.57
N GLU A 500 -0.01 -15.29 4.76
CA GLU A 500 -0.16 -16.59 5.43
C GLU A 500 -1.28 -17.41 4.77
N THR A 501 -2.28 -16.73 4.21
CA THR A 501 -3.32 -17.29 3.33
C THR A 501 -3.62 -16.29 2.23
N ALA A 502 -4.48 -16.65 1.27
CA ALA A 502 -4.94 -15.71 0.25
C ALA A 502 -5.71 -14.49 0.84
N GLU A 503 -6.31 -14.64 2.02
CA GLU A 503 -7.18 -13.64 2.64
C GLU A 503 -6.60 -13.02 3.91
N SER A 504 -5.41 -13.44 4.35
CA SER A 504 -4.82 -12.93 5.59
C SER A 504 -3.32 -13.01 5.60
N GLY A 505 -2.72 -12.16 6.41
CA GLY A 505 -1.29 -12.15 6.58
C GLY A 505 -0.83 -11.21 7.66
N ARG A 506 0.48 -10.97 7.63
CA ARG A 506 1.17 -10.08 8.55
C ARG A 506 2.06 -9.11 7.80
N ILE A 507 2.32 -7.99 8.45
CA ILE A 507 3.26 -6.97 8.01
C ILE A 507 4.23 -6.77 9.16
N SER A 508 5.53 -6.72 8.86
CA SER A 508 6.57 -6.33 9.79
C SER A 508 7.26 -5.10 9.23
N TRP A 509 7.61 -4.16 10.10
CA TRP A 509 8.43 -3.03 9.70
C TRP A 509 9.69 -2.93 10.56
N TYR A 510 10.74 -2.40 9.95
CA TYR A 510 12.10 -2.42 10.48
C TYR A 510 12.65 -1.01 10.47
N ILE A 511 13.29 -0.60 11.56
CA ILE A 511 14.01 0.67 11.59
C ILE A 511 15.38 0.42 10.94
N GLY A 512 15.74 1.23 9.95
CA GLY A 512 17.08 1.17 9.38
C GLY A 512 18.12 1.42 10.46
N HIS A 513 19.15 0.57 10.56
CA HIS A 513 20.35 0.96 11.28
C HIS A 513 20.89 2.22 10.60
N LYS A 514 20.99 3.31 11.39
CA LYS A 514 21.66 4.54 10.95
C LYS A 514 23.13 4.26 10.65
#